data_AF-A0A840GU16-F1
#
_entry.id   AF-A0A840GU16-F1
#
_cell.length_a   1.000
_cell.length_b   1.000
_cell.length_c   1.000
_cell.angle_alpha   90.00
_cell.angle_beta   90.00
_cell.angle_gamma   90.00
#
_symmetry.space_group_name_H-M   'P 1'
#
loop_
_entity.id
_entity.type
_entity.pdbx_description
1 polymer ?
#
loop_
_entity_poly.entity_id
_entity_poly.type
_entity_poly.pdbx_seq_one_letter_code
_entity_poly.pdbx_strand_id
1 'polypeptide(L)'
;MTNARKIGRNDPCPCGSGKKFKKCCLDSERLDDLSSDSPQSVQTPSVLRSALQDEEALPAYDPFTEPDPDLWVVLDEEERIDLVMAYHRRVGIPLPREKVHAILHVIVESQIADPTLPVRSEAQRLMSEGLDRHEAIHAIGSVLAGHMNELMRETKSGDDNVETKPDQDPNETYFAQLKLLTADEWRRSG
;
A
#
# COMPACT_ATOMS: atom_id res chain seq x y z
N MET A 1 17.17 35.26 -9.65
CA MET A 1 16.94 34.09 -8.78
C MET A 1 15.44 33.87 -8.65
N THR A 2 14.84 33.04 -9.48
CA THR A 2 13.43 32.62 -9.31
C THR A 2 13.44 31.15 -8.93
N ASN A 3 13.47 30.90 -7.63
CA ASN A 3 13.28 29.59 -7.04
C ASN A 3 11.79 29.23 -7.21
N ALA A 4 11.44 28.59 -8.32
CA ALA A 4 10.15 27.91 -8.42
C ALA A 4 10.20 26.75 -7.42
N ARG A 5 9.62 26.95 -6.22
CA ARG A 5 9.47 25.87 -5.24
C ARG A 5 8.74 24.74 -5.94
N LYS A 6 9.38 23.57 -6.06
CA LYS A 6 8.75 22.36 -6.58
C LYS A 6 7.52 22.08 -5.71
N ILE A 7 6.34 22.10 -6.31
CA ILE A 7 5.10 21.76 -5.61
C ILE A 7 5.08 20.26 -5.35
N GLY A 8 4.82 19.86 -4.10
CA GLY A 8 4.71 18.46 -3.73
C GLY A 8 3.44 17.82 -4.30
N ARG A 9 3.52 16.56 -4.70
CA ARG A 9 2.40 15.80 -5.30
C ARG A 9 1.15 15.76 -4.40
N ASN A 10 1.36 15.81 -3.08
CA ASN A 10 0.33 15.83 -2.05
C ASN A 10 -0.10 17.24 -1.58
N ASP A 11 0.56 18.31 -2.03
CA ASP A 11 0.23 19.69 -1.66
C ASP A 11 -1.11 20.15 -2.25
N PRO A 12 -1.78 21.18 -1.68
CA PRO A 12 -2.93 21.81 -2.30
C PRO A 12 -2.62 22.32 -3.71
N CYS A 13 -3.50 22.02 -4.66
CA CYS A 13 -3.31 22.36 -6.05
C CYS A 13 -3.38 23.89 -6.26
N PRO A 14 -2.41 24.52 -6.96
CA PRO A 14 -2.29 25.97 -7.04
C PRO A 14 -3.31 26.59 -8.01
N CYS A 15 -4.04 25.76 -8.76
CA CYS A 15 -5.13 26.21 -9.63
C CYS A 15 -6.40 26.65 -8.87
N GLY A 16 -6.39 26.57 -7.53
CA GLY A 16 -7.51 27.00 -6.69
C GLY A 16 -8.66 25.98 -6.61
N SER A 17 -8.46 24.74 -7.08
CA SER A 17 -9.48 23.69 -7.04
C SER A 17 -9.76 23.15 -5.64
N GLY A 18 -8.88 23.42 -4.66
CA GLY A 18 -8.93 22.84 -3.32
C GLY A 18 -8.59 21.35 -3.24
N LYS A 19 -8.27 20.70 -4.37
CA LYS A 19 -7.83 19.30 -4.44
C LYS A 19 -6.32 19.19 -4.22
N LYS A 20 -5.81 17.99 -3.88
CA LYS A 20 -4.36 17.70 -3.94
C LYS A 20 -3.84 17.88 -5.37
N PHE A 21 -2.60 18.34 -5.53
CA PHE A 21 -1.99 18.61 -6.84
C PHE A 21 -2.06 17.39 -7.76
N LYS A 22 -1.80 16.18 -7.22
CA LYS A 22 -1.93 14.92 -7.96
C LYS A 22 -3.31 14.71 -8.58
N LYS A 23 -4.38 14.85 -7.79
CA LYS A 23 -5.77 14.59 -8.21
C LYS A 23 -6.40 15.72 -9.02
N CYS A 24 -5.60 16.65 -9.50
CA CYS A 24 -6.06 17.82 -10.21
C CYS A 24 -5.17 18.06 -11.41
N CYS A 25 -4.17 18.94 -11.31
CA CYS A 25 -3.37 19.32 -12.46
C CYS A 25 -2.39 18.24 -12.90
N LEU A 26 -2.04 17.27 -12.05
CA LEU A 26 -1.18 16.15 -12.46
C LEU A 26 -1.98 15.05 -13.18
N ASP A 27 -3.15 14.66 -12.66
CA ASP A 27 -3.99 13.61 -13.26
C ASP A 27 -4.83 14.10 -14.45
N SER A 28 -5.03 15.43 -14.62
CA SER A 28 -5.81 15.97 -15.74
C SER A 28 -5.14 15.77 -17.10
N GLU A 29 -3.81 15.58 -17.14
CA GLU A 29 -3.08 15.29 -18.38
C GLU A 29 -3.38 13.89 -18.96
N ARG A 30 -4.11 13.03 -18.21
CA ARG A 30 -4.54 11.69 -18.65
C ARG A 30 -5.94 11.60 -19.27
N LEU A 31 -6.73 12.67 -19.26
CA LEU A 31 -8.14 12.64 -19.71
C LEU A 31 -8.40 13.33 -21.06
N ASP A 32 -7.42 14.01 -21.64
CA ASP A 32 -7.56 14.74 -22.91
C ASP A 32 -7.40 13.86 -24.17
N ASP A 33 -7.15 12.55 -24.04
CA ASP A 33 -6.96 11.63 -25.18
C ASP A 33 -8.26 10.91 -25.65
N LEU A 34 -9.45 11.29 -25.15
CA LEU A 34 -10.72 10.65 -25.53
C LEU A 34 -11.81 11.56 -26.11
N SER A 35 -11.50 12.81 -26.46
CA SER A 35 -12.42 13.63 -27.26
C SER A 35 -11.86 13.87 -28.65
N SER A 36 -12.32 13.03 -29.58
CA SER A 36 -12.18 13.19 -31.02
C SER A 36 -12.84 14.47 -31.52
N ASP A 37 -12.05 15.34 -32.15
CA ASP A 37 -12.42 15.87 -33.46
C ASP A 37 -11.15 16.03 -34.30
N SER A 38 -11.08 15.32 -35.42
CA SER A 38 -9.98 15.41 -36.39
C SER A 38 -10.53 16.15 -37.61
N PRO A 39 -9.75 17.01 -38.30
CA PRO A 39 -8.71 16.45 -39.16
C PRO A 39 -7.47 17.34 -39.37
N GLN A 40 -6.27 16.75 -39.37
CA GLN A 40 -5.41 16.65 -40.55
C GLN A 40 -3.98 16.23 -40.17
N SER A 41 -3.45 15.37 -41.03
CA SER A 41 -2.12 14.77 -41.03
C SER A 41 -0.96 15.76 -40.89
N VAL A 42 -0.12 15.54 -39.89
CA VAL A 42 1.29 15.91 -39.95
C VAL A 42 2.09 14.70 -39.50
N GLN A 43 2.81 14.08 -40.43
CA GLN A 43 3.80 13.05 -40.11
C GLN A 43 4.96 13.74 -39.36
N THR A 44 5.03 13.57 -38.05
CA THR A 44 6.21 13.97 -37.27
C THR A 44 7.26 12.86 -37.32
N PRO A 45 8.56 13.18 -37.49
CA PRO A 45 9.60 12.17 -37.61
C PRO A 45 9.73 11.32 -36.33
N SER A 46 9.92 10.01 -36.53
CA SER A 46 10.03 8.93 -35.52
C SER A 46 11.04 9.14 -34.38
N VAL A 47 11.85 10.18 -34.40
CA VAL A 47 12.89 10.44 -33.38
C VAL A 47 12.36 11.16 -32.14
N LEU A 48 11.20 11.82 -32.19
CA LEU A 48 10.66 12.55 -31.04
C LEU A 48 9.79 11.68 -30.11
N ARG A 49 9.35 10.50 -30.55
CA ARG A 49 8.48 9.61 -29.74
C ARG A 49 9.22 8.93 -28.57
N SER A 50 10.55 8.92 -28.60
CA SER A 50 11.36 8.25 -27.59
C SER A 50 11.62 9.08 -26.33
N ALA A 51 11.23 10.35 -26.29
CA ALA A 51 11.58 11.26 -25.19
C ALA A 51 10.43 11.58 -24.21
N LEU A 52 9.27 10.95 -24.37
CA LEU A 52 8.09 11.12 -23.51
C LEU A 52 7.67 9.82 -22.79
N GLN A 53 8.52 8.79 -22.79
CA GLN A 53 8.23 7.50 -22.17
C GLN A 53 8.85 7.33 -20.76
N ASP A 54 9.63 8.31 -20.31
CA ASP A 54 10.41 8.23 -19.06
C ASP A 54 9.93 9.21 -17.96
N GLU A 55 8.73 9.78 -18.07
CA GLU A 55 8.13 10.57 -16.98
C GLU A 55 7.42 9.63 -15.99
N GLU A 56 8.21 9.10 -15.06
CA GLU A 56 7.78 8.61 -13.74
C GLU A 56 6.65 7.57 -13.72
N ALA A 57 6.82 6.43 -14.40
CA ALA A 57 5.99 5.26 -14.11
C ALA A 57 6.18 4.90 -12.62
N LEU A 58 5.11 5.05 -11.82
CA LEU A 58 5.11 4.60 -10.42
C LEU A 58 5.69 3.19 -10.37
N PRO A 59 6.70 2.91 -9.53
CA PRO A 59 7.35 1.61 -9.50
C PRO A 59 6.28 0.54 -9.28
N ALA A 60 6.25 -0.46 -10.16
CA ALA A 60 5.27 -1.52 -10.07
C ALA A 60 5.50 -2.28 -8.75
N TYR A 61 4.49 -2.28 -7.87
CA TYR A 61 4.54 -3.10 -6.67
C TYR A 61 4.56 -4.59 -7.05
N ASP A 62 5.42 -5.33 -6.34
CA ASP A 62 5.59 -6.77 -6.43
C ASP A 62 5.75 -7.33 -5.01
N PRO A 63 4.79 -8.10 -4.47
CA PRO A 63 4.85 -8.62 -3.10
C PRO A 63 5.94 -9.68 -2.90
N PHE A 64 6.59 -10.16 -3.97
CA PHE A 64 7.75 -11.04 -3.86
C PHE A 64 9.06 -10.29 -3.64
N THR A 65 9.07 -8.98 -3.87
CA THR A 65 10.25 -8.12 -3.75
C THR A 65 9.98 -7.05 -2.71
N GLU A 66 10.88 -6.87 -1.75
CA GLU A 66 10.70 -5.83 -0.73
C GLU A 66 10.73 -4.42 -1.36
N PRO A 67 9.71 -3.57 -1.12
CA PRO A 67 9.77 -2.19 -1.54
C PRO A 67 10.87 -1.44 -0.77
N ASP A 68 11.55 -0.51 -1.44
CA ASP A 68 12.50 0.39 -0.78
C ASP A 68 11.78 1.17 0.35
N PRO A 69 12.23 1.07 1.62
CA PRO A 69 11.53 1.70 2.75
C PRO A 69 11.40 3.23 2.61
N ASP A 70 12.42 3.90 2.10
CA ASP A 70 12.42 5.36 1.97
C ASP A 70 11.45 5.80 0.87
N LEU A 71 11.35 5.03 -0.23
CA LEU A 71 10.36 5.27 -1.28
C LEU A 71 8.94 4.92 -0.81
N TRP A 72 8.78 3.83 -0.05
CA TRP A 72 7.49 3.36 0.43
C TRP A 72 6.81 4.37 1.36
N VAL A 73 7.58 5.01 2.25
CA VAL A 73 7.08 6.01 3.20
C VAL A 73 6.68 7.32 2.50
N VAL A 74 7.30 7.65 1.36
CA VAL A 74 6.97 8.86 0.59
C VAL A 74 5.62 8.74 -0.15
N LEU A 75 5.21 7.53 -0.51
CA LEU A 75 3.90 7.28 -1.12
C LEU A 75 2.78 7.52 -0.11
N ASP A 76 1.72 8.20 -0.55
CA ASP A 76 0.53 8.25 0.30
C ASP A 76 -0.19 6.90 0.35
N GLU A 77 -1.03 6.74 1.37
CA GLU A 77 -1.73 5.50 1.65
C GLU A 77 -2.59 5.04 0.47
N GLU A 78 -3.26 5.97 -0.22
CA GLU A 78 -4.11 5.64 -1.37
C GLU A 78 -3.30 5.09 -2.54
N GLU A 79 -2.11 5.64 -2.79
CA GLU A 79 -1.22 5.12 -3.83
C GLU A 79 -0.66 3.75 -3.51
N ARG A 80 -0.27 3.51 -2.24
CA ARG A 80 0.16 2.18 -1.81
C ARG A 80 -0.97 1.17 -1.99
N ILE A 81 -2.21 1.54 -1.65
CA ILE A 81 -3.40 0.70 -1.88
C ILE A 81 -3.60 0.44 -3.38
N ASP A 82 -3.55 1.48 -4.20
CA ASP A 82 -3.74 1.36 -5.65
C ASP A 82 -2.67 0.49 -6.31
N LEU A 83 -1.41 0.57 -5.86
CA LEU A 83 -0.31 -0.27 -6.33
C LEU A 83 -0.53 -1.75 -6.01
N VAL A 84 -0.95 -2.06 -4.78
CA VAL A 84 -1.27 -3.43 -4.37
C VAL A 84 -2.48 -3.96 -5.15
N MET A 85 -3.54 -3.17 -5.29
CA MET A 85 -4.72 -3.54 -6.07
C MET A 85 -4.36 -3.78 -7.55
N ALA A 86 -3.53 -2.91 -8.14
CA ALA A 86 -3.06 -3.06 -9.51
C ALA A 86 -2.27 -4.36 -9.73
N TYR A 87 -1.44 -4.76 -8.76
CA TYR A 87 -0.76 -6.05 -8.79
C TYR A 87 -1.76 -7.20 -8.86
N HIS A 88 -2.72 -7.28 -7.93
CA HIS A 88 -3.69 -8.39 -7.87
C HIS A 88 -4.61 -8.46 -9.10
N ARG A 89 -5.03 -7.31 -9.64
CA ARG A 89 -5.80 -7.24 -10.89
C ARG A 89 -5.02 -7.80 -12.06
N ARG A 90 -3.74 -7.43 -12.17
CA ARG A 90 -2.85 -7.86 -13.26
C ARG A 90 -2.61 -9.37 -13.26
N VAL A 91 -2.47 -9.98 -12.08
CA VAL A 91 -2.28 -11.44 -11.96
C VAL A 91 -3.60 -12.22 -11.96
N GLY A 92 -4.75 -11.54 -12.01
CA GLY A 92 -6.06 -12.17 -12.18
C GLY A 92 -6.55 -12.96 -10.96
N ILE A 93 -6.11 -12.61 -9.75
CA ILE A 93 -6.56 -13.28 -8.51
C ILE A 93 -7.89 -12.67 -8.05
N PRO A 94 -9.01 -13.41 -8.07
CA PRO A 94 -10.28 -12.90 -7.58
C PRO A 94 -10.27 -12.82 -6.05
N LEU A 95 -10.31 -11.61 -5.51
CA LEU A 95 -10.33 -11.38 -4.07
C LEU A 95 -11.69 -10.82 -3.61
N PRO A 96 -12.36 -11.47 -2.63
CA PRO A 96 -13.52 -10.86 -2.00
C PRO A 96 -13.07 -9.61 -1.24
N ARG A 97 -13.70 -8.46 -1.53
CA ARG A 97 -13.35 -7.15 -0.94
C ARG A 97 -11.89 -6.76 -1.16
N GLU A 98 -11.47 -6.74 -2.43
CA GLU A 98 -10.15 -6.35 -2.93
C GLU A 98 -9.50 -5.18 -2.16
N LYS A 99 -10.25 -4.12 -1.87
CA LYS A 99 -9.75 -2.96 -1.13
C LYS A 99 -9.28 -3.29 0.30
N VAL A 100 -10.02 -4.14 1.03
CA VAL A 100 -9.64 -4.53 2.39
C VAL A 100 -8.39 -5.40 2.36
N HIS A 101 -8.29 -6.31 1.39
CA HIS A 101 -7.10 -7.12 1.17
C HIS A 101 -5.87 -6.24 0.90
N ALA A 102 -6.00 -5.27 0.00
CA ALA A 102 -4.92 -4.33 -0.30
C ALA A 102 -4.51 -3.49 0.93
N ILE A 103 -5.47 -3.04 1.73
CA ILE A 103 -5.18 -2.31 2.98
C ILE A 103 -4.34 -3.19 3.93
N LEU A 104 -4.68 -4.47 4.09
CA LEU A 104 -3.91 -5.36 4.97
C LEU A 104 -2.47 -5.52 4.49
N HIS A 105 -2.25 -5.69 3.18
CA HIS A 105 -0.89 -5.69 2.61
C HIS A 105 -0.16 -4.39 2.91
N VAL A 106 -0.80 -3.24 2.67
CA VAL A 106 -0.17 -1.93 2.91
C VAL A 106 0.22 -1.77 4.38
N ILE A 107 -0.62 -2.20 5.32
CA ILE A 107 -0.29 -2.15 6.75
C ILE A 107 0.92 -3.03 7.03
N VAL A 108 0.93 -4.28 6.57
CA VAL A 108 2.04 -5.22 6.81
C VAL A 108 3.34 -4.72 6.17
N GLU A 109 3.32 -4.27 4.93
CA GLU A 109 4.49 -3.70 4.24
C GLU A 109 5.03 -2.47 4.98
N SER A 110 4.13 -1.61 5.48
CA SER A 110 4.52 -0.45 6.27
C SER A 110 5.13 -0.86 7.62
N GLN A 111 4.63 -1.92 8.25
CA GLN A 111 5.21 -2.47 9.48
C GLN A 111 6.58 -3.13 9.23
N ILE A 112 6.80 -3.74 8.06
CA ILE A 112 8.11 -4.28 7.66
C ILE A 112 9.09 -3.13 7.40
N ALA A 113 8.64 -2.03 6.80
CA ALA A 113 9.47 -0.84 6.54
C ALA A 113 9.90 -0.12 7.83
N ASP A 114 9.14 -0.22 8.91
CA ASP A 114 9.45 0.41 10.20
C ASP A 114 10.48 -0.40 11.00
N PRO A 115 11.70 0.12 11.25
CA PRO A 115 12.74 -0.60 11.98
C PRO A 115 12.47 -0.73 13.48
N THR A 116 11.47 -0.03 14.03
CA THR A 116 11.11 -0.11 15.45
C THR A 116 10.17 -1.27 15.77
N LEU A 117 9.54 -1.85 14.75
CA LEU A 117 8.58 -2.94 14.89
C LEU A 117 9.25 -4.31 14.64
N PRO A 118 8.82 -5.38 15.33
CA PRO A 118 9.39 -6.72 15.15
C PRO A 118 8.96 -7.38 13.83
N VAL A 119 8.01 -6.81 13.09
CA VAL A 119 7.32 -7.47 11.98
C VAL A 119 8.27 -7.89 10.85
N ARG A 120 9.34 -7.10 10.60
CA ARG A 120 10.40 -7.46 9.64
C ARG A 120 11.09 -8.77 10.02
N SER A 121 11.51 -8.94 11.27
CA SER A 121 12.19 -10.17 11.68
C SER A 121 11.25 -11.38 11.67
N GLU A 122 9.97 -11.17 11.98
CA GLU A 122 8.96 -12.23 11.89
C GLU A 122 8.71 -12.65 10.44
N ALA A 123 8.59 -11.71 9.50
CA ALA A 123 8.47 -12.01 8.07
C ALA A 123 9.69 -12.78 7.55
N GLN A 124 10.90 -12.33 7.88
CA GLN A 124 12.14 -13.02 7.52
C GLN A 124 12.23 -14.43 8.10
N ARG A 125 11.76 -14.63 9.34
CA ARG A 125 11.69 -15.95 9.97
C ARG A 125 10.75 -16.86 9.19
N LEU A 126 9.52 -16.42 8.91
CA LEU A 126 8.54 -17.21 8.14
C LEU A 126 9.05 -17.55 6.73
N MET A 127 9.77 -16.63 6.09
CA MET A 127 10.43 -16.90 4.82
C MET A 127 11.55 -17.94 4.95
N SER A 128 12.33 -17.91 6.04
CA SER A 128 13.35 -18.95 6.31
C SER A 128 12.75 -20.33 6.63
N GLU A 129 11.51 -20.37 7.12
CA GLU A 129 10.69 -21.58 7.29
C GLU A 129 10.03 -22.05 5.97
N GLY A 130 10.29 -21.34 4.88
CA GLY A 130 9.95 -21.72 3.51
C GLY A 130 8.65 -21.13 2.96
N LEU A 131 8.10 -20.08 3.56
CA LEU A 131 7.09 -19.26 2.88
C LEU A 131 7.77 -18.36 1.85
N ASP A 132 7.08 -18.08 0.74
CA ASP A 132 7.48 -16.92 -0.07
C ASP A 132 7.07 -15.60 0.65
N ARG A 133 7.60 -14.47 0.17
CA ARG A 133 7.32 -13.16 0.81
C ARG A 133 5.82 -12.81 0.77
N HIS A 134 5.13 -13.13 -0.32
CA HIS A 134 3.72 -12.85 -0.48
C HIS A 134 2.86 -13.69 0.48
N GLU A 135 3.21 -14.97 0.65
CA GLU A 135 2.64 -15.85 1.68
C GLU A 135 2.92 -15.34 3.10
N ALA A 136 4.14 -14.86 3.38
CA ALA A 136 4.47 -14.30 4.68
C ALA A 136 3.65 -13.03 4.98
N ILE A 137 3.45 -12.15 3.98
CA ILE A 137 2.58 -10.98 4.09
C ILE A 137 1.13 -11.40 4.39
N HIS A 138 0.62 -12.43 3.72
CA HIS A 138 -0.73 -12.95 3.99
C HIS A 138 -0.85 -13.57 5.38
N ALA A 139 0.16 -14.32 5.82
CA ALA A 139 0.18 -14.96 7.14
C ALA A 139 0.12 -13.92 8.26
N ILE A 140 0.99 -12.91 8.20
CA ILE A 140 0.99 -11.77 9.13
C ILE A 140 -0.33 -10.99 9.02
N GLY A 141 -0.81 -10.74 7.80
CA GLY A 141 -2.06 -10.05 7.53
C GLY A 141 -3.29 -10.76 8.13
N SER A 142 -3.29 -12.09 8.19
CA SER A 142 -4.35 -12.87 8.84
C SER A 142 -4.36 -12.69 10.36
N VAL A 143 -3.18 -12.69 10.99
CA VAL A 143 -3.05 -12.42 12.44
C VAL A 143 -3.51 -10.99 12.75
N LEU A 144 -3.07 -10.02 11.94
CA LEU A 144 -3.49 -8.62 12.06
C LEU A 144 -5.01 -8.47 11.94
N ALA A 145 -5.64 -9.11 10.95
CA ALA A 145 -7.08 -9.06 10.76
C ALA A 145 -7.85 -9.65 11.96
N GLY A 146 -7.34 -10.75 12.55
CA GLY A 146 -7.88 -11.33 13.78
C GLY A 146 -7.78 -10.37 14.97
N HIS A 147 -6.62 -9.74 15.14
CA HIS A 147 -6.39 -8.75 16.21
C HIS A 147 -7.32 -7.53 16.08
N MET A 148 -7.44 -6.96 14.87
CA MET A 148 -8.35 -5.83 14.62
C MET A 148 -9.81 -6.20 14.92
N ASN A 149 -10.23 -7.42 14.57
CA ASN A 149 -11.58 -7.89 14.87
C ASN A 149 -11.82 -7.99 16.38
N GLU A 150 -10.84 -8.43 17.17
CA GLU A 150 -10.97 -8.48 18.62
C GLU A 150 -11.10 -7.08 19.24
N LEU A 151 -10.21 -6.15 18.87
CA LEU A 151 -10.28 -4.76 19.32
C LEU A 151 -11.64 -4.11 18.99
N MET A 152 -12.18 -4.38 17.80
CA MET A 152 -13.49 -3.89 17.39
C MET A 152 -14.64 -4.52 18.20
N ARG A 153 -14.50 -5.78 18.63
CA ARG A 153 -15.49 -6.47 19.48
C ARG A 153 -15.47 -5.95 20.91
N GLU A 154 -14.29 -5.73 21.48
CA GLU A 154 -14.12 -5.14 22.82
C GLU A 154 -14.73 -3.74 22.88
N THR A 155 -14.45 -2.90 21.87
CA THR A 155 -15.01 -1.54 21.77
C THR A 155 -16.54 -1.53 21.66
N LYS A 156 -17.14 -2.53 20.97
CA LYS A 156 -18.60 -2.65 20.82
C LYS A 156 -19.30 -3.27 22.03
N SER A 157 -18.59 -4.05 22.83
CA SER A 157 -19.16 -4.78 23.97
C SER A 157 -19.37 -3.89 25.20
N GLY A 158 -18.81 -2.67 25.19
CA GLY A 158 -19.20 -1.51 26.00
C GLY A 158 -19.95 -1.83 27.28
N ASP A 159 -19.32 -2.55 28.19
CA ASP A 159 -19.72 -2.53 29.59
C ASP A 159 -19.11 -1.24 30.16
N ASP A 160 -19.93 -0.33 30.66
CA ASP A 160 -19.53 0.99 31.20
C ASP A 160 -18.60 0.88 32.44
N ASN A 161 -18.14 -0.34 32.77
CA ASN A 161 -17.29 -0.70 33.90
C ASN A 161 -16.02 -1.47 33.49
N VAL A 162 -15.48 -1.28 32.28
CA VAL A 162 -14.12 -1.76 32.00
C VAL A 162 -13.13 -0.76 32.60
N GLU A 163 -12.56 -1.13 33.76
CA GLU A 163 -11.28 -0.59 34.21
C GLU A 163 -10.27 -0.80 33.08
N THR A 164 -10.08 0.21 32.23
CA THR A 164 -8.97 0.26 31.29
C THR A 164 -7.70 0.11 32.11
N LYS A 165 -7.06 -1.06 32.06
CA LYS A 165 -5.72 -1.26 32.60
C LYS A 165 -4.82 -0.27 31.87
N PRO A 166 -4.38 0.84 32.48
CA PRO A 166 -3.87 2.00 31.73
C PRO A 166 -2.51 1.78 31.07
N ASP A 167 -1.95 0.57 31.14
CA ASP A 167 -0.51 0.32 30.99
C ASP A 167 -0.18 -0.86 30.06
N GLN A 168 -1.16 -1.40 29.33
CA GLN A 168 -0.91 -2.46 28.34
C GLN A 168 -0.98 -1.89 26.93
N ASP A 169 0.11 -2.04 26.17
CA ASP A 169 0.14 -1.73 24.74
C ASP A 169 -0.91 -2.59 24.03
N PRO A 170 -1.90 -2.00 23.34
CA PRO A 170 -2.93 -2.77 22.63
C PRO A 170 -2.35 -3.76 21.62
N ASN A 171 -1.13 -3.51 21.11
CA ASN A 171 -0.47 -4.37 20.14
C ASN A 171 0.36 -5.52 20.76
N GLU A 172 0.50 -5.58 22.10
CA GLU A 172 1.32 -6.61 22.76
C GLU A 172 0.83 -8.02 22.38
N THR A 173 -0.48 -8.22 22.37
CA THR A 173 -1.10 -9.50 21.97
C THR A 173 -0.83 -9.82 20.50
N TYR A 174 -0.90 -8.81 19.61
CA TYR A 174 -0.60 -8.98 18.19
C TYR A 174 0.84 -9.45 17.97
N PHE A 175 1.82 -8.79 18.59
CA PHE A 175 3.22 -9.17 18.45
C PHE A 175 3.52 -10.55 19.08
N ALA A 176 2.88 -10.89 20.19
CA ALA A 176 2.98 -12.23 20.77
C ALA A 176 2.46 -13.31 19.82
N GLN A 177 1.35 -13.06 19.12
CA GLN A 177 0.81 -13.99 18.12
C GLN A 177 1.74 -14.13 16.90
N LEU A 178 2.33 -13.04 16.41
CA LEU A 178 3.33 -13.12 15.33
C LEU A 178 4.54 -13.97 15.73
N LYS A 179 4.98 -13.87 16.98
CA LYS A 179 6.11 -14.67 17.47
C LYS A 179 5.82 -16.16 17.48
N LEU A 180 4.57 -16.56 17.71
CA LEU A 180 4.11 -17.95 17.74
C LEU A 180 3.77 -18.49 16.34
N LEU A 181 3.46 -17.62 15.38
CA LEU A 181 3.11 -17.98 14.02
C LEU A 181 4.26 -18.72 13.33
N THR A 182 3.95 -19.84 12.68
CA THR A 182 4.91 -20.64 11.89
C THR A 182 4.40 -20.85 10.46
N ALA A 183 5.32 -21.10 9.53
CA ALA A 183 5.00 -21.44 8.15
C ALA A 183 4.13 -22.70 8.05
N ASP A 184 4.39 -23.70 8.89
CA ASP A 184 3.63 -24.93 8.91
C ASP A 184 2.21 -24.75 9.43
N GLU A 185 2.00 -23.87 10.41
CA GLU A 185 0.66 -23.50 10.86
C GLU A 185 -0.13 -22.76 9.78
N TRP A 186 0.50 -21.79 9.11
CA TRP A 186 -0.08 -21.06 7.98
C TRP A 186 -0.49 -22.00 6.84
N ARG A 187 0.37 -22.94 6.44
CA ARG A 187 0.03 -23.91 5.38
C ARG A 187 -1.12 -24.85 5.75
N ARG A 188 -1.39 -25.05 7.05
CA ARG A 188 -2.52 -25.86 7.52
C ARG A 188 -3.83 -25.07 7.65
N SER A 189 -3.79 -23.74 7.63
CA SER A 189 -4.97 -22.89 7.80
C SER A 189 -5.65 -22.50 6.48
N GLY A 190 -4.96 -22.67 5.35
CA GLY A 190 -5.48 -22.48 3.98
C GLY A 190 -6.03 -23.77 3.37
#